data_AF-A0AA92U7I7-F1
#
_entry.id   AF-A0AA92U7I7-F1
#
_cell.length_a   1.000
_cell.length_b   1.000
_cell.length_c   1.000
_cell.angle_alpha   90.00
_cell.angle_beta   90.00
_cell.angle_gamma   90.00
#
_symmetry.space_group_name_H-M   'P 1'
#
loop_
_entity.id
_entity.type
_entity.pdbx_description
1 polymer ?
#
loop_
_entity_poly.entity_id
_entity_poly.type
_entity_poly.pdbx_seq_one_letter_code
_entity_poly.pdbx_strand_id
1 'polypeptide(L)'
;MCNVGMADTEGGGIKKLFIEQKKRFFPMPIYTLSDQKVRCEIQGKVLDENFARILVNNTELSLPEIILLDKIQKKKYADLTNDAIALLRQKGFVEGRKTNLYLSYKVVESSKHIGLKASYIKNKSFDDSYYKKLIVDYLRKFDSASRKEIEELLMDKLPEVLDETQKYNKVTNLLASLRKEGKIYVKRRIWFLCK
;
A
#
# COMPACT_ATOMS: atom_id res chain seq x y z
N MET A 1 -11.91 8.07 31.63
CA MET A 1 -10.86 8.26 30.60
C MET A 1 -10.66 9.72 30.22
N CYS A 2 -11.71 10.49 29.92
CA CYS A 2 -11.57 11.93 29.68
C CYS A 2 -11.02 12.69 30.90
N ASN A 3 -11.51 12.38 32.11
CA ASN A 3 -11.05 13.02 33.36
C ASN A 3 -9.59 12.68 33.76
N VAL A 4 -8.99 11.67 33.14
CA VAL A 4 -7.58 11.28 33.36
C VAL A 4 -6.69 11.65 32.16
N GLY A 5 -7.19 12.47 31.23
CA GLY A 5 -6.41 12.95 30.08
C GLY A 5 -6.09 11.89 29.01
N MET A 6 -6.69 10.71 29.09
CA MET A 6 -6.43 9.61 28.14
C MET A 6 -7.32 9.64 26.90
N ALA A 7 -8.39 10.44 26.91
CA ALA A 7 -9.30 10.63 25.78
C ALA A 7 -9.67 12.10 25.63
N ASP A 8 -9.48 12.65 24.42
CA ASP A 8 -9.69 14.06 24.12
C ASP A 8 -11.18 14.45 24.12
N THR A 9 -12.03 13.63 23.49
CA THR A 9 -13.48 13.85 23.37
C THR A 9 -14.18 12.55 23.00
N GLU A 10 -15.41 12.34 23.47
CA GLU A 10 -16.24 11.20 23.08
C GLU A 10 -16.42 11.16 21.55
N GLY A 11 -16.15 10.01 20.92
CA GLY A 11 -16.18 9.86 19.45
C GLY A 11 -15.01 10.47 18.68
N GLY A 12 -14.17 11.31 19.31
CA GLY A 12 -13.01 11.95 18.67
C GLY A 12 -11.92 10.96 18.24
N GLY A 13 -11.73 9.89 19.00
CA GLY A 13 -10.70 8.86 18.74
C GLY A 13 -10.88 8.15 17.40
N ILE A 14 -12.13 7.85 17.01
CA ILE A 14 -12.43 7.20 15.73
C ILE A 14 -12.06 8.15 14.58
N LYS A 15 -12.51 9.40 14.64
CA LYS A 15 -12.17 10.39 13.61
C LYS A 15 -10.65 10.60 13.50
N LYS A 16 -9.95 10.67 14.63
CA LYS A 16 -8.48 10.79 14.69
C LYS A 16 -7.81 9.60 14.00
N LEU A 17 -8.28 8.38 14.23
CA LEU A 17 -7.76 7.18 13.58
C LEU A 17 -7.87 7.26 12.05
N PHE A 18 -9.03 7.65 11.51
CA PHE A 18 -9.21 7.82 10.07
C PHE A 18 -8.28 8.90 9.49
N ILE A 19 -8.12 10.02 10.20
CA ILE A 19 -7.21 11.10 9.79
C ILE A 19 -5.75 10.62 9.76
N GLU A 20 -5.33 9.84 10.75
CA GLU A 20 -3.97 9.28 10.79
C GLU A 20 -3.72 8.26 9.67
N GLN A 21 -4.72 7.41 9.35
CA GLN A 21 -4.63 6.52 8.19
C GLN A 21 -4.54 7.31 6.88
N LYS A 22 -5.32 8.40 6.73
CA LYS A 22 -5.24 9.31 5.57
C LYS A 22 -3.83 9.91 5.42
N LYS A 23 -3.25 10.43 6.51
CA LYS A 23 -1.89 11.02 6.52
C LYS A 23 -0.81 10.02 6.09
N ARG A 24 -1.00 8.74 6.43
CA ARG A 24 -0.08 7.65 6.08
C ARG A 24 -0.41 7.00 4.73
N PHE A 25 -1.47 7.42 4.05
CA PHE A 25 -1.97 6.84 2.81
C PHE A 25 -2.32 5.34 2.96
N PHE A 26 -2.67 4.94 4.18
CA PHE A 26 -3.08 3.58 4.49
C PHE A 26 -4.59 3.41 4.28
N PRO A 27 -5.06 2.17 4.06
CA PRO A 27 -6.47 1.87 3.98
C PRO A 27 -7.21 2.28 5.24
N MET A 28 -8.49 2.63 5.09
CA MET A 28 -9.32 3.03 6.22
C MET A 28 -9.58 1.84 7.17
N PRO A 29 -9.83 2.05 8.46
CA PRO A 29 -10.16 0.96 9.38
C PRO A 29 -11.45 0.24 8.98
N ILE A 30 -11.52 -1.07 9.21
CA ILE A 30 -12.74 -1.86 8.98
C ILE A 30 -13.39 -2.13 10.33
N TYR A 31 -14.68 -1.84 10.43
CA TYR A 31 -15.50 -2.20 11.58
C TYR A 31 -16.48 -3.28 11.17
N THR A 32 -16.49 -4.41 11.88
CA THR A 32 -17.51 -5.44 11.76
C THR A 32 -18.26 -5.57 13.08
N LEU A 33 -19.58 -5.63 12.98
CA LEU A 33 -20.47 -5.84 14.11
C LEU A 33 -21.09 -7.23 13.95
N SER A 34 -20.76 -8.14 14.86
CA SER A 34 -21.36 -9.47 14.93
C SER A 34 -21.44 -9.91 16.39
N ASP A 35 -22.48 -10.65 16.76
CA ASP A 35 -22.64 -11.25 18.09
C ASP A 35 -22.46 -10.26 19.26
N GLN A 36 -23.04 -9.05 19.14
CA GLN A 36 -22.90 -7.95 20.11
C GLN A 36 -21.44 -7.52 20.37
N LYS A 37 -20.52 -7.87 19.48
CA LYS A 37 -19.11 -7.49 19.51
C LYS A 37 -18.80 -6.56 18.34
N VAL A 38 -17.84 -5.68 18.58
CA VAL A 38 -17.27 -4.81 17.54
C VAL A 38 -15.82 -5.23 17.34
N ARG A 39 -15.48 -5.63 16.12
CA ARG A 39 -14.09 -5.86 15.71
C ARG A 39 -13.63 -4.68 14.85
N CYS A 40 -12.48 -4.11 15.22
CA CYS A 40 -11.80 -3.08 14.44
C CYS A 40 -10.51 -3.67 13.84
N GLU A 41 -10.36 -3.62 12.52
CA GLU A 41 -9.15 -4.04 11.82
C GLU A 41 -8.45 -2.80 11.24
N ILE A 42 -7.20 -2.58 11.67
CA ILE A 42 -6.37 -1.46 11.23
C ILE A 42 -5.24 -2.00 10.38
N GLN A 43 -5.12 -1.51 9.15
CA GLN A 43 -4.08 -1.94 8.22
C GLN A 43 -2.88 -0.99 8.28
N GLY A 44 -1.71 -1.53 8.61
CA GLY A 44 -0.45 -0.78 8.73
C GLY A 44 0.38 -0.70 7.46
N LYS A 45 -0.22 -0.93 6.28
CA LYS A 45 0.48 -0.91 4.98
C LYS A 45 -0.43 -0.44 3.85
N VAL A 46 0.17 0.02 2.77
CA VAL A 46 -0.56 0.36 1.53
C VAL A 46 -1.09 -0.92 0.89
N LEU A 47 -2.39 -0.95 0.59
CA LEU A 47 -3.02 -2.11 -0.06
C LEU A 47 -3.19 -1.92 -1.58
N ASP A 48 -3.28 -0.68 -2.08
CA ASP A 48 -3.41 -0.33 -3.50
C ASP A 48 -2.66 0.98 -3.78
N GLU A 49 -1.77 0.95 -4.78
CA GLU A 49 -0.99 2.12 -5.16
C GLU A 49 -1.84 3.25 -5.74
N ASN A 50 -2.89 2.93 -6.50
CA ASN A 50 -3.76 3.92 -7.11
C ASN A 50 -4.53 4.69 -6.05
N PHE A 51 -4.97 4.01 -4.99
CA PHE A 51 -5.58 4.67 -3.82
C PHE A 51 -4.62 5.67 -3.17
N ALA A 52 -3.41 5.21 -2.84
CA ALA A 52 -2.40 6.07 -2.24
C ALA A 52 -2.05 7.26 -3.15
N ARG A 53 -1.93 7.03 -4.46
CA ARG A 53 -1.72 8.09 -5.46
C ARG A 53 -2.88 9.09 -5.48
N ILE A 54 -4.13 8.64 -5.44
CA ILE A 54 -5.30 9.53 -5.39
C ILE A 54 -5.24 10.41 -4.14
N LEU A 55 -4.92 9.85 -2.97
CA LEU A 55 -4.82 10.60 -1.71
C LEU A 55 -3.69 11.65 -1.72
N VAL A 56 -2.52 11.30 -2.27
CA VAL A 56 -1.36 12.21 -2.37
C VAL A 56 -1.66 13.42 -3.25
N ASN A 57 -2.43 13.19 -4.30
CA ASN A 57 -2.65 14.18 -5.34
C ASN A 57 -3.92 15.00 -5.13
N ASN A 58 -4.79 14.59 -4.21
CA ASN A 58 -6.06 15.25 -3.92
C ASN A 58 -6.23 15.44 -2.41
N THR A 59 -5.49 16.40 -1.83
CA THR A 59 -5.53 16.71 -0.39
C THR A 59 -6.91 17.17 0.09
N GLU A 60 -7.64 17.85 -0.81
CA GLU A 60 -9.01 18.35 -0.65
C GLU A 60 -10.07 17.24 -0.56
N LEU A 61 -9.71 15.97 -0.76
CA LEU A 61 -10.66 14.87 -0.62
C LEU A 61 -11.25 14.84 0.79
N SER A 62 -12.58 14.89 0.83
CA SER A 62 -13.35 14.76 2.05
C SER A 62 -13.26 13.33 2.59
N LEU A 63 -13.41 13.17 3.91
CA LEU A 63 -13.35 11.85 4.53
C LEU A 63 -14.39 10.86 3.94
N PRO A 64 -15.65 11.25 3.66
CA PRO A 64 -16.61 10.37 3.00
C PRO A 64 -16.13 9.84 1.64
N GLU A 65 -15.51 10.69 0.81
CA GLU A 65 -15.01 10.28 -0.50
C GLU A 65 -13.87 9.28 -0.38
N ILE A 66 -12.97 9.49 0.60
CA ILE A 66 -11.87 8.57 0.89
C ILE A 66 -12.40 7.21 1.32
N ILE A 67 -13.45 7.18 2.14
CA ILE A 67 -14.10 5.92 2.57
C ILE A 67 -14.72 5.20 1.36
N LEU A 68 -15.33 5.93 0.42
CA LEU A 68 -15.89 5.33 -0.80
C LEU A 68 -14.80 4.75 -1.70
N LEU A 69 -13.68 5.45 -1.87
CA LEU A 69 -12.52 4.96 -2.61
C LEU A 69 -11.88 3.72 -1.96
N ASP A 70 -11.79 3.71 -0.63
CA ASP A 70 -11.29 2.57 0.14
C ASP A 70 -12.20 1.33 0.03
N LYS A 71 -13.54 1.52 -0.02
CA LYS A 71 -14.48 0.42 -0.31
C LYS A 71 -14.23 -0.22 -1.67
N ILE A 72 -13.92 0.60 -2.69
CA ILE A 72 -13.61 0.11 -4.05
C ILE A 72 -12.32 -0.71 -4.03
N GLN A 73 -11.27 -0.19 -3.39
CA GLN A 73 -10.01 -0.91 -3.20
C GLN A 73 -10.20 -2.28 -2.51
N LYS A 74 -11.09 -2.35 -1.52
CA LYS A 74 -11.43 -3.57 -0.77
C LYS A 74 -12.43 -4.47 -1.49
N LYS A 75 -12.81 -4.15 -2.72
CA LYS A 75 -13.80 -4.87 -3.55
C LYS A 75 -15.18 -4.99 -2.89
N LYS A 76 -15.54 -4.05 -2.01
CA LYS A 76 -16.84 -4.00 -1.32
C LYS A 76 -17.87 -3.23 -2.14
N TYR A 77 -18.08 -3.65 -3.39
CA TYR A 77 -18.96 -2.93 -4.32
C TYR A 77 -20.45 -3.00 -3.94
N ALA A 78 -20.85 -3.99 -3.15
CA ALA A 78 -22.21 -4.13 -2.62
C ALA A 78 -22.59 -2.94 -1.71
N ASP A 79 -21.61 -2.36 -1.03
CA ASP A 79 -21.80 -1.26 -0.07
C ASP A 79 -21.78 0.13 -0.74
N LEU A 80 -21.83 0.18 -2.07
CA LEU A 80 -21.78 1.41 -2.87
C LEU A 80 -23.12 1.68 -3.59
N THR A 81 -23.67 2.85 -3.30
CA THR A 81 -24.81 3.42 -4.02
C THR A 81 -24.40 3.86 -5.42
N ASN A 82 -25.33 3.81 -6.38
CA ASN A 82 -25.06 4.22 -7.76
C ASN A 82 -24.67 5.71 -7.84
N ASP A 83 -25.24 6.57 -7.01
CA ASP A 83 -24.92 7.99 -6.96
C ASP A 83 -23.48 8.25 -6.50
N ALA A 84 -23.01 7.48 -5.50
CA ALA A 84 -21.63 7.55 -5.03
C ALA A 84 -20.65 7.15 -6.14
N ILE A 85 -20.98 6.11 -6.92
CA ILE A 85 -20.18 5.68 -8.07
C ILE A 85 -20.20 6.76 -9.16
N ALA A 86 -21.35 7.38 -9.43
CA ALA A 86 -21.47 8.45 -10.42
C ALA A 86 -20.63 9.67 -10.03
N LEU A 87 -20.65 10.08 -8.75
CA LEU A 87 -19.83 11.16 -8.23
C LEU A 87 -18.34 10.86 -8.40
N LEU A 88 -17.89 9.66 -8.02
CA LEU A 88 -16.49 9.27 -8.16
C LEU A 88 -16.03 9.18 -9.63
N ARG A 89 -16.93 8.79 -10.55
CA ARG A 89 -16.68 8.79 -12.00
C ARG A 89 -16.59 10.20 -12.56
N GLN A 90 -17.48 11.10 -12.14
CA GLN A 90 -17.45 12.51 -12.56
C GLN A 90 -16.14 13.17 -12.13
N LYS A 91 -15.62 12.82 -10.94
CA LYS A 91 -14.31 13.27 -10.47
C LYS A 91 -13.13 12.51 -11.08
N GLY A 92 -13.39 11.48 -11.90
CA GLY A 92 -12.36 10.70 -12.61
C GLY A 92 -11.56 9.73 -11.73
N PHE A 93 -11.95 9.50 -10.48
CA PHE A 93 -11.19 8.63 -9.58
C PHE A 93 -11.41 7.13 -9.83
N VAL A 94 -12.49 6.78 -10.53
CA VAL A 94 -12.91 5.38 -10.72
C VAL A 94 -13.40 5.15 -12.14
N GLU A 95 -13.12 3.96 -12.67
CA GLU A 95 -13.55 3.50 -13.99
C GLU A 95 -14.11 2.07 -13.89
N GLY A 96 -14.76 1.60 -14.96
CA GLY A 96 -15.33 0.26 -15.04
C GLY A 96 -16.81 0.16 -14.64
N ARG A 97 -17.36 -1.07 -14.69
CA ARG A 97 -18.76 -1.38 -14.37
C ARG A 97 -18.93 -1.61 -12.86
N LYS A 98 -20.14 -1.51 -12.31
CA LYS A 98 -20.38 -1.72 -10.87
C LYS A 98 -19.86 -3.07 -10.35
N THR A 99 -19.94 -4.11 -11.18
CA THR A 99 -19.45 -5.46 -10.90
C THR A 99 -17.92 -5.59 -10.93
N ASN A 100 -17.22 -4.64 -11.54
CA ASN A 100 -15.76 -4.62 -11.64
C ASN A 100 -15.27 -3.16 -11.74
N LEU A 101 -15.40 -2.44 -10.62
CA LEU A 101 -14.93 -1.07 -10.46
C LEU A 101 -13.45 -1.08 -10.07
N TYR A 102 -12.67 -0.20 -10.67
CA TYR A 102 -11.27 -0.03 -10.32
C TYR A 102 -10.92 1.45 -10.21
N LEU A 103 -9.91 1.74 -9.39
CA LEU A 103 -9.38 3.08 -9.21
C LEU A 103 -8.62 3.49 -10.47
N SER A 104 -8.99 4.63 -11.06
CA SER A 104 -8.33 5.19 -12.23
C SER A 104 -7.35 6.28 -11.83
N TYR A 105 -6.18 6.26 -12.47
CA TYR A 105 -5.10 7.22 -12.26
C TYR A 105 -5.18 8.43 -13.23
N LYS A 106 -6.20 8.52 -14.10
CA LYS A 106 -6.27 9.61 -15.11
C LYS A 106 -6.25 11.04 -14.55
N VAL A 107 -6.50 11.22 -13.26
CA VAL A 107 -6.58 12.55 -12.61
C VAL A 107 -5.21 13.02 -12.08
N VAL A 108 -4.12 12.28 -12.32
CA VAL A 108 -2.92 12.39 -11.49
C VAL A 108 -1.69 12.92 -12.23
N GLU A 109 -1.84 14.08 -12.87
CA GLU A 109 -0.69 14.86 -13.36
C GLU A 109 -0.55 16.23 -12.66
N SER A 110 -1.57 16.69 -11.93
CA SER A 110 -1.69 18.12 -11.63
C SER A 110 -1.22 18.61 -10.25
N SER A 111 -0.64 17.75 -9.39
CA SER A 111 -0.34 18.13 -8.00
C SER A 111 1.16 18.38 -7.76
N LYS A 112 1.48 19.66 -7.50
CA LYS A 112 2.82 20.21 -7.20
C LYS A 112 3.30 19.97 -5.75
N HIS A 113 2.68 19.05 -5.00
CA HIS A 113 3.02 18.82 -3.59
C HIS A 113 4.21 17.85 -3.41
N ILE A 114 5.42 18.38 -3.46
CA ILE A 114 6.68 17.64 -3.28
C ILE A 114 6.78 16.95 -1.90
N GLY A 115 6.25 17.56 -0.83
CA GLY A 115 6.31 16.98 0.53
C GLY A 115 5.45 15.72 0.71
N LEU A 116 4.26 15.66 0.10
CA LEU A 116 3.38 14.48 0.18
C LEU A 116 3.87 13.34 -0.72
N LYS A 117 4.54 13.68 -1.84
CA LYS A 117 5.27 12.70 -2.66
C LYS A 117 6.40 12.04 -1.89
N ALA A 118 7.13 12.77 -1.03
CA ALA A 118 8.18 12.19 -0.19
C ALA A 118 7.61 11.23 0.87
N SER A 119 6.49 11.56 1.52
CA SER A 119 5.80 10.65 2.46
C SER A 119 5.21 9.43 1.76
N TYR A 120 4.64 9.60 0.57
CA TYR A 120 4.20 8.48 -0.27
C TYR A 120 5.37 7.62 -0.71
N ILE A 121 6.48 8.21 -1.14
CA ILE A 121 7.73 7.49 -1.42
C ILE A 121 8.14 6.77 -0.14
N LYS A 122 8.23 7.40 1.03
CA LYS A 122 8.59 6.72 2.29
C LYS A 122 7.66 5.54 2.64
N ASN A 123 6.35 5.68 2.41
CA ASN A 123 5.36 4.62 2.66
C ASN A 123 5.30 3.57 1.53
N LYS A 124 5.79 3.90 0.32
CA LYS A 124 5.95 3.02 -0.85
C LYS A 124 7.32 2.33 -0.87
N SER A 125 8.35 2.97 -0.31
CA SER A 125 9.77 2.70 -0.52
C SER A 125 10.30 1.52 0.28
N PHE A 126 9.46 0.90 1.09
CA PHE A 126 9.84 -0.31 1.83
C PHE A 126 9.27 -1.59 1.25
N ASP A 127 8.60 -1.57 0.09
CA ASP A 127 7.86 -2.78 -0.32
C ASP A 127 8.57 -3.67 -1.34
N ASP A 128 8.78 -3.29 -2.61
CA ASP A 128 9.41 -4.24 -3.56
C ASP A 128 10.42 -3.62 -4.54
N SER A 129 10.11 -2.45 -5.11
CA SER A 129 10.98 -1.83 -6.12
C SER A 129 12.38 -1.48 -5.61
N TYR A 130 12.48 -1.04 -4.36
CA TYR A 130 13.75 -0.72 -3.70
C TYR A 130 14.62 -1.96 -3.51
N TYR A 131 14.07 -3.05 -2.97
CA TYR A 131 14.80 -4.31 -2.81
C TYR A 131 15.15 -4.95 -4.14
N LYS A 132 14.24 -4.88 -5.14
CA LYS A 132 14.54 -5.31 -6.52
C LYS A 132 15.74 -4.56 -7.08
N LYS A 133 15.82 -3.24 -6.87
CA LYS A 133 16.94 -2.43 -7.31
C LYS A 133 18.23 -2.80 -6.58
N LEU A 134 18.18 -3.01 -5.27
CA LEU A 134 19.33 -3.50 -4.49
C LEU A 134 19.85 -4.85 -5.00
N ILE A 135 18.97 -5.80 -5.30
CA ILE A 135 19.35 -7.10 -5.87
C ILE A 135 20.05 -6.90 -7.23
N VAL A 136 19.49 -6.05 -8.10
CA VAL A 136 20.08 -5.76 -9.41
C VAL A 136 21.43 -5.06 -9.29
N ASP A 137 21.56 -4.09 -8.38
CA ASP A 137 22.81 -3.37 -8.13
C ASP A 137 23.88 -4.29 -7.54
N TYR A 138 23.49 -5.24 -6.68
CA TYR A 138 24.38 -6.28 -6.16
C TYR A 138 24.87 -7.21 -7.30
N LEU A 139 23.94 -7.74 -8.10
CA LEU A 139 24.28 -8.60 -9.24
C LEU A 139 25.11 -7.88 -10.31
N ARG A 140 24.96 -6.56 -10.46
CA ARG A 140 25.79 -5.75 -11.35
C ARG A 140 27.22 -5.59 -10.83
N LYS A 141 27.42 -5.58 -9.50
CA LYS A 141 28.74 -5.43 -8.88
C LYS A 141 29.50 -6.74 -8.71
N PHE A 142 28.78 -7.82 -8.42
CA PHE A 142 29.37 -9.12 -8.05
C PHE A 142 29.09 -10.23 -9.08
N ASP A 143 28.46 -9.90 -10.22
CA ASP A 143 28.05 -10.76 -11.36
C ASP A 143 27.06 -11.90 -11.05
N SER A 144 27.05 -12.38 -9.80
CA SER A 144 26.21 -13.46 -9.34
C SER A 144 25.88 -13.30 -7.86
N ALA A 145 24.80 -13.93 -7.42
CA ALA A 145 24.44 -13.96 -6.01
C ALA A 145 23.81 -15.30 -5.65
N SER A 146 24.24 -15.86 -4.52
CA SER A 146 23.53 -16.99 -3.91
C SER A 146 22.25 -16.53 -3.21
N ARG A 147 21.33 -17.46 -2.97
CA ARG A 147 20.10 -17.14 -2.22
C ARG A 147 20.41 -16.60 -0.81
N LYS A 148 21.43 -17.14 -0.14
CA LYS A 148 21.84 -16.72 1.21
C LYS A 148 22.39 -15.30 1.21
N GLU A 149 23.23 -14.95 0.25
CA GLU A 149 23.77 -13.59 0.12
C GLU A 149 22.66 -12.55 -0.09
N ILE A 150 21.66 -12.86 -0.90
CA ILE A 150 20.52 -11.98 -1.11
C ILE A 150 19.67 -11.84 0.16
N GLU A 151 19.55 -12.91 0.93
CA GLU A 151 18.87 -12.87 2.23
C GLU A 151 19.65 -11.99 3.21
N GLU A 152 20.95 -12.21 3.40
CA GLU A 152 21.81 -11.39 4.27
C GLU A 152 21.78 -9.91 3.86
N LEU A 153 21.84 -9.60 2.55
CA LEU A 153 21.76 -8.24 2.04
C LEU A 153 20.45 -7.52 2.42
N LEU A 154 19.35 -8.26 2.48
CA LEU A 154 18.01 -7.71 2.66
C LEU A 154 17.48 -7.86 4.10
N MET A 155 17.99 -8.80 4.90
CA MET A 155 17.43 -9.14 6.21
C MET A 155 17.45 -7.96 7.18
N ASP A 156 18.52 -7.16 7.13
CA ASP A 156 18.73 -5.95 7.93
C ASP A 156 17.99 -4.71 7.37
N LYS A 157 17.48 -4.81 6.14
CA LYS A 157 16.76 -3.72 5.46
C LYS A 157 15.26 -3.93 5.36
N LEU A 158 14.80 -5.16 5.63
CA LEU A 158 13.39 -5.52 5.68
C LEU A 158 12.77 -5.03 7.00
N PRO A 159 11.47 -4.67 7.01
CA PRO A 159 10.80 -4.21 8.21
C PRO A 159 10.91 -5.20 9.38
N GLU A 160 11.22 -4.72 10.57
CA GLU A 160 11.28 -5.53 11.81
C GLU A 160 9.93 -6.13 12.21
N VAL A 161 8.83 -5.57 11.69
CA VAL A 161 7.46 -6.07 11.91
C VAL A 161 7.23 -7.44 11.25
N LEU A 162 8.05 -7.83 10.27
CA LEU A 162 7.95 -9.12 9.60
C LEU A 162 8.71 -10.19 10.39
N ASP A 163 8.07 -11.34 10.61
CA ASP A 163 8.75 -12.53 11.12
C ASP A 163 9.73 -13.12 10.08
N GLU A 164 10.61 -14.02 10.51
CA GLU A 164 11.63 -14.62 9.62
C GLU A 164 11.03 -15.32 8.40
N THR A 165 9.88 -15.99 8.56
CA THR A 165 9.22 -16.69 7.46
C THR A 165 8.60 -15.72 6.46
N GLN A 166 8.02 -14.61 6.93
CA GLN A 166 7.51 -13.52 6.11
C GLN A 166 8.64 -12.81 5.36
N LYS A 167 9.79 -12.56 6.02
CA LYS A 167 10.98 -12.00 5.37
C LYS A 167 11.49 -12.94 4.27
N TYR A 168 11.61 -14.24 4.54
CA TYR A 168 12.02 -15.24 3.56
C TYR A 168 11.09 -15.27 2.34
N ASN A 169 9.77 -15.30 2.57
CA ASN A 169 8.75 -15.29 1.53
C ASN A 169 8.81 -14.01 0.69
N LYS A 170 9.09 -12.87 1.32
CA LYS A 170 9.27 -11.59 0.61
C LYS A 170 10.43 -11.66 -0.37
N VAL A 171 11.60 -12.16 0.06
CA VAL A 171 12.76 -12.32 -0.84
C VAL A 171 12.45 -13.29 -1.98
N THR A 172 11.68 -14.37 -1.73
CA THR A 172 11.24 -15.31 -2.79
C THR A 172 10.36 -14.62 -3.83
N ASN A 173 9.40 -13.82 -3.39
CA ASN A 173 8.52 -13.06 -4.28
C ASN A 173 9.29 -12.02 -5.11
N LEU A 174 10.28 -11.36 -4.51
CA LEU A 174 11.15 -10.40 -5.17
C LEU A 174 11.94 -11.04 -6.33
N LEU A 175 12.60 -12.17 -6.07
CA LEU A 175 13.37 -12.90 -7.10
C LEU A 175 12.48 -13.48 -8.18
N ALA A 176 11.33 -14.06 -7.81
CA ALA A 176 10.36 -14.57 -8.77
C ALA A 176 9.84 -13.44 -9.69
N SER A 177 9.59 -12.26 -9.15
CA SER A 177 9.16 -11.10 -9.93
C SER A 177 10.26 -10.60 -10.85
N LEU A 178 11.52 -10.49 -10.39
CA LEU A 178 12.65 -10.09 -11.24
C LEU A 178 12.91 -11.07 -12.39
N ARG A 179 12.71 -12.38 -12.13
CA ARG A 179 12.81 -13.42 -13.16
C ARG A 179 11.69 -13.29 -14.19
N LYS A 180 10.45 -13.04 -13.76
CA LYS A 180 9.31 -12.78 -14.67
C LYS A 180 9.50 -11.52 -15.51
N GLU A 181 10.12 -10.49 -14.94
CA GLU A 181 10.50 -9.26 -15.64
C GLU A 181 11.69 -9.44 -16.60
N GLY A 182 12.31 -10.63 -16.64
CA GLY A 182 13.46 -10.91 -17.51
C GLY A 182 14.76 -10.23 -17.08
N LYS A 183 14.84 -9.69 -15.86
CA LYS A 183 16.03 -8.98 -15.35
C LYS A 183 17.10 -9.90 -14.80
N ILE A 184 16.70 -11.06 -14.28
CA ILE A 184 17.60 -12.04 -13.69
C ILE A 184 17.23 -13.46 -14.17
N TYR A 185 18.22 -14.34 -14.21
CA TYR A 185 18.02 -15.76 -14.43
C TYR A 185 18.71 -16.58 -13.34
N VAL A 186 18.30 -17.83 -13.17
CA VAL A 186 18.88 -18.75 -12.19
C VAL A 186 19.55 -19.92 -12.88
N LYS A 187 20.78 -20.23 -12.49
CA LYS A 187 21.52 -21.42 -12.95
C LYS A 187 22.16 -22.08 -11.73
N ARG A 188 21.88 -23.38 -11.51
CA ARG A 188 22.40 -24.15 -10.37
C ARG A 188 22.19 -23.44 -9.00
N ARG A 189 20.99 -22.89 -8.76
CA ARG A 189 20.61 -22.14 -7.54
C ARG A 189 21.37 -20.82 -7.29
N ILE A 190 22.10 -20.34 -8.28
CA ILE A 190 22.77 -19.03 -8.26
C ILE A 190 22.03 -18.09 -9.22
N TRP A 191 21.82 -16.86 -8.79
CA TRP A 191 21.15 -15.81 -9.55
C TRP A 191 22.16 -14.98 -10.32
N PHE A 192 21.82 -14.63 -11.56
CA PHE A 192 22.64 -13.86 -12.48
C PHE A 192 21.79 -12.77 -13.12
N LEU A 193 22.42 -11.67 -13.51
CA LEU A 193 21.76 -10.63 -14.28
C LEU A 193 21.56 -11.08 -15.74
N CYS A 194 20.38 -10.88 -16.30
CA CYS A 194 20.18 -11.03 -17.75
C CYS A 194 20.93 -9.91 -18.47
N LYS A 195 21.67 -10.27 -19.53
CA LYS A 195 22.31 -9.32 -20.44
C LYS A 195 21.30 -8.76 -21.44
#